data_AF-L8J4A5-F1
#
_entry.id   AF-L8J4A5-F1
#
_cell.length_a   1.000
_cell.length_b   1.000
_cell.length_c   1.000
_cell.angle_alpha   90.00
_cell.angle_beta   90.00
_cell.angle_gamma   90.00
#
_symmetry.space_group_name_H-M   'P 1'
#
loop_
_entity.id
_entity.type
_entity.pdbx_description
1 polymer ?
#
loop_
_entity_poly.entity_id
_entity_poly.type
_entity_poly.pdbx_seq_one_letter_code
_entity_poly.pdbx_strand_id
1 'polypeptide(L)'
;MARTILTNYKLWLPALCLTLLSGCYERHRSTDSLCESYPQICADTNLNDGQCRLQRTKLIWQRYDVLKDPTDIEKFKELKFTYEYQKCLEFAARIEPTELKERKTNRTNALLASYKNIDRLNTELAYSTDPEIIYYRLTQGDKSALRQFLLLEGKPEMETPELQLALATFYTDKDKEKTIRLLKHALELYQKGQTIKPEIIQSLATLSHQNKSTDKAYLWAKVGSELGMPVASQKKLISFYPMPEEQRQQLDTQAKKISEAIQDGRFKARMAN
;
A
#
# COMPACT_ATOMS: atom_id res chain seq x y z
N MET A 1 70.94 -57.91 32.33
CA MET A 1 71.05 -58.58 31.02
C MET A 1 70.10 -57.86 30.07
N ALA A 2 70.65 -57.01 29.18
CA ALA A 2 70.83 -57.30 27.75
C ALA A 2 69.48 -57.31 26.99
N ARG A 3 69.09 -56.18 26.40
CA ARG A 3 69.28 -55.77 24.99
C ARG A 3 68.16 -56.27 24.07
N THR A 4 67.30 -55.31 23.70
CA THR A 4 66.83 -54.94 22.35
C THR A 4 66.43 -56.04 21.35
N ILE A 5 65.24 -55.88 20.74
CA ILE A 5 65.02 -55.90 19.28
C ILE A 5 63.84 -54.95 18.95
N LEU A 6 64.07 -54.12 17.94
CA LEU A 6 63.16 -53.15 17.32
C LEU A 6 62.32 -53.83 16.23
N THR A 7 61.10 -53.33 15.98
CA THR A 7 60.59 -53.15 14.61
C THR A 7 59.50 -52.06 14.55
N ASN A 8 59.65 -51.19 13.54
CA ASN A 8 58.86 -50.02 13.14
C ASN A 8 57.40 -50.31 12.79
N TYR A 9 56.52 -49.30 12.75
CA TYR A 9 55.82 -48.83 11.53
C TYR A 9 55.02 -47.52 11.80
N LYS A 10 55.06 -46.63 10.80
CA LYS A 10 54.50 -45.26 10.70
C LYS A 10 52.96 -45.21 10.75
N LEU A 11 52.39 -44.07 11.20
CA LEU A 11 51.23 -43.30 10.64
C LEU A 11 50.64 -42.39 11.74
N TRP A 12 50.89 -41.06 11.78
CA TRP A 12 50.15 -39.97 11.12
C TRP A 12 48.61 -40.01 11.30
N LEU A 13 48.05 -39.29 12.29
CA LEU A 13 47.26 -38.05 12.16
C LEU A 13 46.45 -37.74 13.45
N PRO A 14 46.31 -36.44 13.83
CA PRO A 14 45.49 -36.00 14.96
C PRO A 14 44.01 -35.96 14.56
N ALA A 15 43.11 -36.34 15.45
CA ALA A 15 41.67 -36.27 15.20
C ALA A 15 40.92 -35.59 16.35
N LEU A 16 40.01 -34.71 15.93
CA LEU A 16 38.78 -34.32 16.60
C LEU A 16 38.79 -33.08 17.51
N CYS A 17 39.08 -31.93 16.89
CA CYS A 17 38.39 -30.69 17.25
C CYS A 17 37.07 -30.63 16.44
N LEU A 18 36.01 -31.26 16.97
CA LEU A 18 34.65 -31.11 16.44
C LEU A 18 34.11 -29.76 16.91
N THR A 19 34.36 -28.72 16.12
CA THR A 19 33.60 -27.48 16.21
C THR A 19 32.19 -27.76 15.71
N LEU A 20 31.23 -27.77 16.64
CA LEU A 20 29.80 -27.65 16.33
C LEU A 20 29.55 -26.23 15.81
N LEU A 21 29.84 -26.00 14.53
CA LEU A 21 29.30 -24.89 13.77
C LEU A 21 27.81 -25.17 13.53
N SER A 22 26.97 -24.88 14.54
CA SER A 22 25.55 -24.65 14.32
C SER A 22 25.41 -23.34 13.56
N GLY A 23 25.63 -23.37 12.24
CA GLY A 23 25.24 -22.28 11.37
C GLY A 23 23.72 -22.17 11.37
N CYS A 24 23.18 -21.03 11.81
CA CYS A 24 21.79 -20.66 11.56
C CYS A 24 21.58 -20.66 10.04
N TYR A 25 20.99 -21.74 9.54
CA TYR A 25 20.60 -21.90 8.14
C TYR A 25 19.31 -21.10 7.91
N GLU A 26 19.38 -19.78 8.01
CA GLU A 26 18.32 -18.90 7.52
C GLU A 26 18.45 -18.86 6.00
N ARG A 27 18.05 -19.98 5.39
CA ARG A 27 18.17 -20.27 3.96
C ARG A 27 17.47 -19.17 3.20
N HIS A 28 18.17 -18.52 2.27
CA HIS A 28 17.55 -17.75 1.19
C HIS A 28 16.51 -18.64 0.50
N ARG A 29 15.24 -18.52 0.90
CA ARG A 29 14.13 -19.30 0.34
C ARG A 29 13.74 -18.63 -0.97
N SER A 30 13.93 -19.32 -2.08
CA SER A 30 13.38 -18.89 -3.37
C SER A 30 11.89 -19.20 -3.44
N THR A 31 11.15 -18.50 -4.31
CA THR A 31 9.74 -18.83 -4.59
C THR A 31 9.58 -20.28 -5.02
N ASP A 32 10.54 -20.83 -5.79
CA ASP A 32 10.52 -22.23 -6.21
C ASP A 32 10.60 -23.19 -5.02
N SER A 33 11.57 -22.98 -4.12
CA SER A 33 11.70 -23.80 -2.90
C SER A 33 10.49 -23.69 -1.96
N LEU A 34 9.83 -22.51 -1.96
CA LEU A 34 8.61 -22.29 -1.21
C LEU A 34 7.44 -23.07 -1.83
N CYS A 35 7.28 -23.04 -3.15
CA CYS A 35 6.23 -23.77 -3.86
C CYS A 35 6.44 -25.28 -3.85
N GLU A 36 7.68 -25.77 -3.78
CA GLU A 36 7.97 -27.20 -3.54
C GLU A 36 7.50 -27.63 -2.15
N SER A 37 7.71 -26.79 -1.14
CA SER A 37 7.32 -27.07 0.25
C SER A 37 5.83 -26.86 0.52
N TYR A 38 5.22 -25.90 -0.18
CA TYR A 38 3.82 -25.48 -0.01
C TYR A 38 3.14 -25.33 -1.39
N PRO A 39 2.89 -26.42 -2.12
CA PRO A 39 2.32 -26.35 -3.48
C PRO A 39 0.94 -25.68 -3.51
N GLN A 40 0.16 -25.78 -2.43
CA GLN A 40 -1.19 -25.25 -2.34
C GLN A 40 -1.29 -23.71 -2.48
N ILE A 41 -0.26 -22.97 -2.05
CA ILE A 41 -0.27 -21.50 -2.15
C ILE A 41 0.18 -20.99 -3.52
N CYS A 42 0.69 -21.88 -4.37
CA CYS A 42 1.23 -21.57 -5.70
C CYS A 42 0.42 -22.17 -6.86
N ALA A 43 -0.40 -23.19 -6.60
CA ALA A 43 -1.02 -24.06 -7.62
C ALA A 43 -1.77 -23.31 -8.74
N ASP A 44 -2.35 -22.15 -8.41
CA ASP A 44 -3.17 -21.34 -9.30
C ASP A 44 -2.46 -20.09 -9.86
N THR A 45 -1.14 -19.98 -9.67
CA THR A 45 -0.39 -18.73 -9.95
C THR A 45 0.47 -18.75 -11.23
N ASN A 46 0.34 -19.77 -12.09
CA ASN A 46 1.08 -19.87 -13.37
C ASN A 46 2.60 -19.59 -13.22
N LEU A 47 3.30 -20.44 -12.44
CA LEU A 47 4.69 -20.23 -12.00
C LEU A 47 5.71 -20.08 -13.14
N ASN A 48 5.52 -20.81 -14.24
CA ASN A 48 6.49 -20.94 -15.33
C ASN A 48 6.38 -19.84 -16.40
N ASP A 49 5.66 -18.77 -16.08
CA ASP A 49 5.49 -17.62 -16.97
C ASP A 49 6.33 -16.44 -16.52
N GLY A 50 7.02 -15.79 -17.46
CA GLY A 50 7.73 -14.55 -17.20
C GLY A 50 6.78 -13.36 -16.98
N GLN A 51 5.57 -13.43 -17.53
CA GLN A 51 4.55 -12.41 -17.31
C GLN A 51 4.06 -12.42 -15.87
N CYS A 52 3.85 -11.23 -15.31
CA CYS A 52 3.35 -11.03 -13.95
C CYS A 52 4.21 -11.63 -12.83
N ARG A 53 5.49 -11.92 -13.09
CA ARG A 53 6.42 -12.54 -12.12
C ARG A 53 6.48 -11.78 -10.80
N LEU A 54 6.55 -10.45 -10.84
CA LEU A 54 6.67 -9.62 -9.63
C LEU A 54 5.42 -9.72 -8.75
N GLN A 55 4.24 -9.52 -9.35
CA GLN A 55 2.94 -9.59 -8.65
C GLN A 55 2.67 -11.00 -8.12
N ARG A 56 2.95 -12.02 -8.95
CA ARG A 56 2.88 -13.43 -8.55
C ARG A 56 3.73 -13.70 -7.32
N THR A 57 4.98 -13.26 -7.34
CA THR A 57 5.92 -13.51 -6.24
C THR A 57 5.40 -12.88 -4.95
N LYS A 58 4.98 -11.61 -4.98
CA LYS A 58 4.38 -10.95 -3.81
C LYS A 58 3.16 -11.73 -3.26
N LEU A 59 2.25 -12.15 -4.14
CA LEU A 59 1.07 -12.91 -3.75
C LEU A 59 1.42 -14.24 -3.08
N ILE A 60 2.36 -15.01 -3.65
CA ILE A 60 2.78 -16.30 -3.08
C ILE A 60 3.37 -16.11 -1.68
N TRP A 61 4.26 -15.13 -1.51
CA TRP A 61 4.88 -14.85 -0.22
C TRP A 61 3.84 -14.39 0.81
N GLN A 62 2.90 -13.54 0.42
CA GLN A 62 1.82 -13.13 1.30
C GLN A 62 0.90 -14.28 1.70
N ARG A 63 0.58 -15.20 0.78
CA ARG A 63 -0.16 -16.42 1.11
C ARG A 63 0.57 -17.31 2.10
N TYR A 64 1.91 -17.33 2.04
CA TYR A 64 2.71 -18.03 3.04
C TYR A 64 2.64 -17.34 4.41
N ASP A 65 2.56 -16.01 4.45
CA ASP A 65 2.36 -15.29 5.72
C ASP A 65 0.96 -15.52 6.29
N VAL A 66 -0.08 -15.53 5.47
CA VAL A 66 -1.45 -15.96 5.87
C VAL A 66 -1.46 -17.39 6.40
N LEU A 67 -0.68 -18.30 5.81
CA LEU A 67 -0.58 -19.68 6.28
C LEU A 67 0.03 -19.77 7.69
N LYS A 68 0.98 -18.89 8.03
CA LYS A 68 1.57 -18.83 9.38
C LYS A 68 0.67 -18.12 10.37
N ASP A 69 0.03 -17.04 9.93
CA ASP A 69 -0.75 -16.14 10.77
C ASP A 69 -2.01 -15.64 10.02
N PRO A 70 -3.13 -16.37 10.10
CA PRO A 70 -4.31 -16.14 9.27
C PRO A 70 -5.21 -15.00 9.78
N THR A 71 -4.61 -13.89 10.20
CA THR A 71 -5.35 -12.69 10.64
C THR A 71 -6.08 -12.00 9.49
N ASP A 72 -7.10 -11.22 9.80
CA ASP A 72 -7.82 -10.41 8.82
C ASP A 72 -6.89 -9.43 8.09
N ILE A 73 -5.90 -8.87 8.80
CA ILE A 73 -4.91 -7.95 8.21
C ILE A 73 -4.05 -8.69 7.17
N GLU A 74 -3.55 -9.89 7.47
CA GLU A 74 -2.76 -10.66 6.51
C GLU A 74 -3.60 -11.13 5.31
N LYS A 75 -4.86 -11.52 5.54
CA LYS A 75 -5.81 -11.83 4.46
C LYS A 75 -6.15 -10.62 3.60
N PHE A 76 -6.25 -9.44 4.21
CA PHE A 76 -6.51 -8.21 3.48
C PHE A 76 -5.32 -7.79 2.61
N LYS A 77 -4.09 -8.04 3.08
CA LYS A 77 -2.89 -7.92 2.24
C LYS A 77 -2.90 -8.95 1.09
N GLU A 78 -3.30 -10.20 1.35
CA GLU A 78 -3.47 -11.20 0.29
C GLU A 78 -4.48 -10.72 -0.75
N LEU A 79 -5.61 -10.15 -0.33
CA LEU A 79 -6.62 -9.59 -1.21
C LEU A 79 -6.04 -8.47 -2.09
N LYS A 80 -5.31 -7.52 -1.49
CA LYS A 80 -4.63 -6.44 -2.22
C LYS A 80 -3.65 -6.98 -3.27
N PHE A 81 -2.80 -7.96 -2.92
CA PHE A 81 -1.87 -8.56 -3.90
C PHE A 81 -2.55 -9.46 -4.93
N THR A 82 -3.69 -10.06 -4.60
CA THR A 82 -4.50 -10.81 -5.56
C THR A 82 -5.06 -9.88 -6.63
N TYR A 83 -5.55 -8.68 -6.26
CA TYR A 83 -5.95 -7.65 -7.23
C TYR A 83 -4.78 -7.16 -8.09
N GLU A 84 -3.59 -6.95 -7.51
CA GLU A 84 -2.39 -6.57 -8.31
C GLU A 84 -2.05 -7.64 -9.35
N TYR A 85 -2.09 -8.91 -8.95
CA TYR A 85 -1.81 -10.04 -9.83
C TYR A 85 -2.89 -10.21 -10.92
N GLN A 86 -4.16 -10.15 -10.53
CA GLN A 86 -5.30 -10.17 -11.46
C GLN A 86 -5.18 -9.09 -12.52
N LYS A 87 -4.94 -7.84 -12.11
CA LYS A 87 -4.78 -6.70 -13.04
C LYS A 87 -3.67 -6.97 -14.06
N CYS A 88 -2.55 -7.53 -13.63
CA CYS A 88 -1.49 -7.92 -14.56
C CYS A 88 -1.96 -9.00 -15.55
N LEU A 89 -2.66 -10.03 -15.06
CA LEU A 89 -3.17 -11.12 -15.88
C LEU A 89 -4.22 -10.66 -16.90
N GLU A 90 -5.06 -9.67 -16.58
CA GLU A 90 -6.05 -9.11 -17.52
C GLU A 90 -5.40 -8.55 -18.80
N PHE A 91 -4.15 -8.06 -18.71
CA PHE A 91 -3.34 -7.68 -19.86
C PHE A 91 -2.58 -8.88 -20.44
N ALA A 92 -1.91 -9.66 -19.58
CA ALA A 92 -1.04 -10.75 -20.03
C ALA A 92 -1.79 -11.89 -20.76
N ALA A 93 -3.03 -12.18 -20.36
CA ALA A 93 -3.87 -13.20 -20.98
C ALA A 93 -4.29 -12.86 -22.42
N ARG A 94 -4.18 -11.58 -22.84
CA ARG A 94 -4.46 -11.13 -24.21
C ARG A 94 -3.26 -11.26 -25.15
N ILE A 95 -2.08 -11.56 -24.61
CA ILE A 95 -0.84 -11.69 -25.40
C ILE A 95 -0.83 -13.06 -26.06
N GLU A 96 -0.74 -13.08 -27.39
CA GLU A 96 -0.58 -14.32 -28.15
C GLU A 96 0.89 -14.79 -28.10
N PRO A 97 1.18 -15.97 -27.52
CA PRO A 97 2.53 -16.53 -27.54
C PRO A 97 2.91 -17.01 -28.95
N THR A 98 4.11 -16.67 -29.42
CA THR A 98 4.68 -17.21 -30.66
C THR A 98 4.99 -18.70 -30.54
N GLU A 99 5.34 -19.14 -29.33
CA GLU A 99 5.66 -20.53 -28.95
C GLU A 99 4.94 -20.89 -27.64
N LEU A 100 4.71 -22.19 -27.40
CA LEU A 100 4.03 -22.72 -26.20
C LEU A 100 2.62 -22.13 -26.03
N LYS A 101 1.73 -22.48 -26.97
CA LYS A 101 0.36 -21.97 -27.02
C LYS A 101 -0.44 -22.23 -25.75
N GLU A 102 -0.10 -23.27 -24.98
CA GLU A 102 -0.72 -23.55 -23.68
C GLU A 102 -0.53 -22.42 -22.65
N ARG A 103 0.47 -21.54 -22.82
CA ARG A 103 0.67 -20.37 -21.94
C ARG A 103 -0.54 -19.46 -21.91
N LYS A 104 -1.23 -19.28 -23.04
CA LYS A 104 -2.46 -18.47 -23.09
C LYS A 104 -3.55 -19.09 -22.23
N THR A 105 -3.76 -20.40 -22.34
CA THR A 105 -4.71 -21.14 -21.50
C THR A 105 -4.35 -21.04 -20.02
N ASN A 106 -3.07 -21.20 -19.66
CA ASN A 106 -2.61 -21.13 -18.27
C ASN A 106 -2.81 -19.73 -17.66
N ARG A 107 -2.55 -18.67 -18.43
CA ARG A 107 -2.84 -17.29 -18.01
C ARG A 107 -4.33 -17.07 -17.78
N THR A 108 -5.19 -17.56 -18.68
CA THR A 108 -6.64 -17.48 -18.50
C THR A 108 -7.09 -18.25 -17.26
N ASN A 109 -6.55 -19.44 -17.01
CA ASN A 109 -6.88 -20.22 -15.82
C ASN A 109 -6.45 -19.51 -14.53
N ALA A 110 -5.24 -18.94 -14.49
CA ALA A 110 -4.78 -18.14 -13.36
C ALA A 110 -5.63 -16.89 -13.14
N LEU A 111 -6.10 -16.26 -14.23
CA LEU A 111 -7.01 -15.11 -14.15
C LEU A 111 -8.36 -15.54 -13.53
N LEU A 112 -8.96 -16.63 -14.00
CA LEU A 112 -10.19 -17.17 -13.42
C LEU A 112 -10.01 -17.57 -11.94
N ALA A 113 -8.86 -18.13 -11.58
CA ALA A 113 -8.55 -18.43 -10.18
C ALA A 113 -8.43 -17.16 -9.33
N SER A 114 -7.84 -16.08 -9.87
CA SER A 114 -7.74 -14.80 -9.14
C SER A 114 -9.11 -14.22 -8.78
N TYR A 115 -10.11 -14.30 -9.67
CA TYR A 115 -11.50 -13.91 -9.35
C TYR A 115 -12.05 -14.75 -8.18
N LYS A 116 -11.90 -16.08 -8.24
CA LYS A 116 -12.38 -16.97 -7.16
C LYS A 116 -11.72 -16.68 -5.82
N ASN A 117 -10.43 -16.35 -5.82
CA ASN A 117 -9.71 -16.00 -4.59
C ASN A 117 -10.17 -14.67 -4.02
N ILE A 118 -10.45 -13.68 -4.86
CA ILE A 118 -11.03 -12.40 -4.43
C ILE A 118 -12.38 -12.65 -3.77
N ASP A 119 -13.26 -13.46 -4.38
CA ASP A 119 -14.57 -13.79 -3.81
C ASP A 119 -14.45 -14.53 -2.46
N ARG A 120 -13.53 -15.49 -2.37
CA ARG A 120 -13.23 -16.19 -1.11
C ARG A 120 -12.76 -15.21 -0.03
N LEU A 121 -11.76 -14.38 -0.32
CA LEU A 121 -11.18 -13.44 0.64
C LEU A 121 -12.21 -12.38 1.08
N ASN A 122 -13.05 -11.90 0.17
CA ASN A 122 -14.15 -11.01 0.51
C ASN A 122 -15.15 -11.67 1.45
N THR A 123 -15.43 -12.97 1.26
CA THR A 123 -16.30 -13.74 2.16
C THR A 123 -15.67 -13.91 3.53
N GLU A 124 -14.37 -14.24 3.58
CA GLU A 124 -13.62 -14.39 4.84
C GLU A 124 -13.54 -13.07 5.63
N LEU A 125 -13.45 -11.94 4.94
CA LEU A 125 -13.33 -10.61 5.54
C LEU A 125 -14.67 -9.91 5.82
N ALA A 126 -15.80 -10.56 5.50
CA ALA A 126 -17.14 -9.96 5.55
C ALA A 126 -17.57 -9.48 6.95
N TYR A 127 -16.93 -9.97 8.02
CA TYR A 127 -17.24 -9.59 9.40
C TYR A 127 -16.06 -8.97 10.14
N SER A 128 -14.98 -8.61 9.42
CA SER A 128 -13.82 -8.00 10.04
C SER A 128 -14.20 -6.70 10.75
N THR A 129 -13.60 -6.49 11.92
CA THR A 129 -13.74 -5.26 12.72
C THR A 129 -12.61 -4.28 12.48
N ASP A 130 -11.65 -4.62 11.62
CA ASP A 130 -10.54 -3.73 11.28
C ASP A 130 -11.03 -2.50 10.50
N PRO A 131 -10.62 -1.27 10.88
CA PRO A 131 -11.11 -0.05 10.23
C PRO A 131 -10.83 0.03 8.73
N GLU A 132 -9.65 -0.41 8.26
CA GLU A 132 -9.32 -0.39 6.83
C GLU A 132 -10.16 -1.40 6.05
N ILE A 133 -10.43 -2.56 6.64
CA ILE A 133 -11.23 -3.62 6.01
C ILE A 133 -12.71 -3.21 5.98
N ILE A 134 -13.22 -2.60 7.06
CA ILE A 134 -14.55 -1.99 7.08
C ILE A 134 -14.65 -0.91 5.99
N TYR A 135 -13.66 -0.02 5.89
CA TYR A 135 -13.65 1.01 4.86
C TYR A 135 -13.63 0.40 3.45
N TYR A 136 -12.79 -0.60 3.22
CA TYR A 136 -12.76 -1.33 1.95
C TYR A 136 -14.13 -1.92 1.61
N ARG A 137 -14.77 -2.66 2.54
CA ARG A 137 -16.13 -3.22 2.35
C ARG A 137 -17.15 -2.14 2.01
N LEU A 138 -17.09 -0.99 2.68
CA LEU A 138 -17.92 0.17 2.36
C LEU A 138 -17.72 0.62 0.91
N THR A 139 -16.47 0.71 0.44
CA THR A 139 -16.18 1.06 -0.97
C THR A 139 -16.68 0.03 -1.98
N GLN A 140 -16.84 -1.24 -1.57
CA GLN A 140 -17.43 -2.30 -2.39
C GLN A 140 -18.97 -2.31 -2.35
N GLY A 141 -19.60 -1.38 -1.61
CA GLY A 141 -21.06 -1.25 -1.53
C GLY A 141 -21.70 -1.99 -0.37
N ASP A 142 -20.94 -2.50 0.59
CA ASP A 142 -21.49 -3.08 1.83
C ASP A 142 -22.12 -1.97 2.69
N LYS A 143 -23.46 -1.91 2.64
CA LYS A 143 -24.24 -0.92 3.38
C LYS A 143 -24.11 -1.08 4.90
N SER A 144 -23.81 -2.28 5.39
CA SER A 144 -23.63 -2.53 6.82
C SER A 144 -22.32 -1.94 7.34
N ALA A 145 -21.29 -1.91 6.49
CA ALA A 145 -19.97 -1.39 6.83
C ALA A 145 -20.01 0.12 7.13
N LEU A 146 -20.95 0.88 6.53
CA LEU A 146 -21.07 2.32 6.81
C LEU A 146 -21.31 2.60 8.30
N ARG A 147 -22.26 1.88 8.91
CA ARG A 147 -22.56 2.08 10.33
C ARG A 147 -21.37 1.66 11.20
N GLN A 148 -20.70 0.56 10.86
CA GLN A 148 -19.51 0.09 11.57
C GLN A 148 -18.40 1.14 11.51
N PHE A 149 -18.14 1.70 10.32
CA PHE A 149 -17.13 2.71 10.08
C PHE A 149 -17.35 3.98 10.93
N LEU A 150 -18.58 4.50 10.94
CA LEU A 150 -18.90 5.72 11.68
C LEU A 150 -18.83 5.54 13.20
N LEU A 151 -19.08 4.33 13.72
CA LEU A 151 -18.92 4.01 15.14
C LEU A 151 -17.44 4.02 15.60
N LEU A 152 -16.50 4.01 14.65
CA LEU A 152 -15.08 4.11 14.95
C LEU A 152 -14.57 5.55 14.99
N GLU A 153 -15.38 6.54 14.60
CA GLU A 153 -14.95 7.94 14.59
C GLU A 153 -14.39 8.38 15.96
N GLY A 154 -13.22 9.01 15.94
CA GLY A 154 -12.53 9.50 17.14
C GLY A 154 -11.73 8.44 17.90
N LYS A 155 -11.69 7.19 17.42
CA LYS A 155 -10.85 6.16 18.00
C LYS A 155 -9.41 6.19 17.43
N PRO A 156 -8.40 5.76 18.19
CA PRO A 156 -7.00 5.78 17.75
C PRO A 156 -6.74 5.01 16.46
N GLU A 157 -7.50 3.94 16.19
CA GLU A 157 -7.32 3.12 14.99
C GLU A 157 -7.79 3.84 13.71
N MET A 158 -8.45 5.00 13.83
CA MET A 158 -8.84 5.87 12.72
C MET A 158 -7.77 6.91 12.37
N GLU A 159 -6.66 6.97 13.11
CA GLU A 159 -5.60 7.97 12.95
C GLU A 159 -4.65 7.63 11.79
N THR A 160 -5.22 7.42 10.60
CA THR A 160 -4.47 7.30 9.33
C THR A 160 -4.97 8.32 8.31
N PRO A 161 -4.10 8.82 7.41
CA PRO A 161 -4.52 9.76 6.37
C PRO A 161 -5.69 9.24 5.53
N GLU A 162 -5.68 7.94 5.22
CA GLU A 162 -6.69 7.24 4.45
C GLU A 162 -8.06 7.25 5.12
N LEU A 163 -8.11 6.90 6.41
CA LEU A 163 -9.36 6.79 7.15
C LEU A 163 -9.95 8.17 7.46
N GLN A 164 -9.10 9.19 7.69
CA GLN A 164 -9.53 10.57 7.84
C GLN A 164 -10.10 11.15 6.52
N LEU A 165 -9.47 10.86 5.37
CA LEU A 165 -10.02 11.22 4.06
C LEU A 165 -11.36 10.51 3.79
N ALA A 166 -11.48 9.24 4.19
CA ALA A 166 -12.72 8.49 4.08
C ALA A 166 -13.86 9.11 4.92
N LEU A 167 -13.58 9.46 6.19
CA LEU A 167 -14.52 10.20 7.04
C LEU A 167 -14.90 11.55 6.40
N ALA A 168 -13.92 12.29 5.88
CA ALA A 168 -14.18 13.57 5.22
C ALA A 168 -15.17 13.40 4.06
N THR A 169 -14.97 12.38 3.22
CA THR A 169 -15.84 12.09 2.07
C THR A 169 -17.28 11.83 2.50
N PHE A 170 -17.51 11.17 3.65
CA PHE A 170 -18.84 10.96 4.19
C PHE A 170 -19.54 12.26 4.64
N TYR A 171 -18.77 13.24 5.12
CA TYR A 171 -19.27 14.48 5.68
C TYR A 171 -19.35 15.64 4.68
N THR A 172 -18.74 15.53 3.49
CA THR A 172 -18.64 16.61 2.49
C THR A 172 -19.95 17.35 2.25
N ASP A 173 -21.06 16.63 2.11
CA ASP A 173 -22.38 17.22 1.82
C ASP A 173 -23.21 17.54 3.09
N LYS A 174 -22.75 17.13 4.28
CA LYS A 174 -23.48 17.23 5.55
C LYS A 174 -22.92 18.30 6.48
N ASP A 175 -21.60 18.39 6.56
CA ASP A 175 -20.88 19.29 7.45
C ASP A 175 -19.54 19.66 6.80
N LYS A 176 -19.53 20.81 6.11
CA LYS A 176 -18.35 21.30 5.39
C LYS A 176 -17.20 21.65 6.33
N GLU A 177 -17.50 22.22 7.50
CA GLU A 177 -16.47 22.60 8.47
C GLU A 177 -15.80 21.36 9.07
N LYS A 178 -16.58 20.34 9.43
CA LYS A 178 -16.04 19.04 9.85
C LYS A 178 -15.21 18.40 8.75
N THR A 179 -15.69 18.46 7.51
CA THR A 179 -14.95 17.93 6.34
C THR A 179 -13.59 18.61 6.21
N ILE A 180 -13.52 19.94 6.27
CA ILE A 180 -12.26 20.69 6.21
C ILE A 180 -11.33 20.30 7.37
N ARG A 181 -11.85 20.13 8.59
CA ARG A 181 -11.05 19.67 9.74
C ARG A 181 -10.48 18.28 9.53
N LEU A 182 -11.28 17.32 9.08
CA LEU A 182 -10.85 15.95 8.79
C LEU A 182 -9.80 15.92 7.68
N LEU A 183 -9.97 16.69 6.60
CA LEU A 183 -8.98 16.79 5.52
C LEU A 183 -7.66 17.41 5.99
N LYS A 184 -7.72 18.49 6.79
CA LYS A 184 -6.51 19.06 7.39
C LYS A 184 -5.83 18.08 8.33
N HIS A 185 -6.60 17.37 9.15
CA HIS A 185 -6.06 16.39 10.09
C HIS A 185 -5.44 15.19 9.35
N ALA A 186 -6.03 14.73 8.25
CA ALA A 186 -5.41 13.74 7.37
C ALA A 186 -4.00 14.18 6.90
N LEU A 187 -3.82 15.47 6.59
CA LEU A 187 -2.50 16.01 6.24
C LEU A 187 -1.51 16.02 7.40
N GLU A 188 -1.97 16.14 8.65
CA GLU A 188 -1.12 16.11 9.84
C GLU A 188 -0.57 14.70 10.15
N LEU A 189 -1.24 13.67 9.64
CA LEU A 189 -0.91 12.26 9.89
C LEU A 189 0.12 11.71 8.89
N TYR A 190 0.41 12.42 7.80
CA TYR A 190 1.45 12.01 6.87
C TYR A 190 2.84 12.13 7.48
N GLN A 191 3.68 11.16 7.14
CA GLN A 191 5.10 11.12 7.48
C GLN A 191 5.97 11.43 6.27
N LYS A 192 7.22 11.81 6.54
CA LYS A 192 8.19 12.11 5.50
C LYS A 192 8.34 10.96 4.50
N GLY A 193 8.26 11.29 3.21
CA GLY A 193 8.43 10.32 2.12
C GLY A 193 7.18 9.53 1.77
N GLN A 194 6.06 9.71 2.47
CA GLN A 194 4.78 9.13 2.08
C GLN A 194 4.18 9.87 0.88
N THR A 195 3.52 9.12 0.00
CA THR A 195 2.80 9.68 -1.14
C THR A 195 1.50 10.31 -0.66
N ILE A 196 1.37 11.62 -0.82
CA ILE A 196 0.16 12.35 -0.45
C ILE A 196 -0.97 12.06 -1.44
N LYS A 197 -2.14 11.69 -0.93
CA LYS A 197 -3.36 11.54 -1.73
C LYS A 197 -3.84 12.89 -2.29
N PRO A 198 -3.82 13.10 -3.62
CA PRO A 198 -4.21 14.38 -4.23
C PRO A 198 -5.63 14.82 -3.88
N GLU A 199 -6.52 13.86 -3.63
CA GLU A 199 -7.93 14.08 -3.29
C GLU A 199 -8.08 14.96 -2.05
N ILE A 200 -7.14 14.90 -1.10
CA ILE A 200 -7.19 15.73 0.12
C ILE A 200 -7.04 17.20 -0.24
N ILE A 201 -6.00 17.54 -1.02
CA ILE A 201 -5.70 18.91 -1.43
C ILE A 201 -6.78 19.45 -2.39
N GLN A 202 -7.21 18.61 -3.34
CA GLN A 202 -8.29 18.96 -4.28
C GLN A 202 -9.60 19.25 -3.56
N SER A 203 -9.96 18.44 -2.55
CA SER A 203 -11.16 18.66 -1.74
C SER A 203 -11.06 19.94 -0.93
N LEU A 204 -9.90 20.24 -0.33
CA LEU A 204 -9.68 21.50 0.40
C LEU A 204 -9.82 22.73 -0.51
N ALA A 205 -9.24 22.69 -1.72
CA ALA A 205 -9.39 23.76 -2.70
C ALA A 205 -10.84 23.93 -3.15
N THR A 206 -11.52 22.82 -3.45
CA THR A 206 -12.92 22.82 -3.91
C THR A 206 -13.87 23.33 -2.84
N LEU A 207 -13.75 22.84 -1.60
CA LEU A 207 -14.57 23.31 -0.48
C LEU A 207 -14.33 24.78 -0.17
N SER A 208 -13.07 25.24 -0.24
CA SER A 208 -12.75 26.66 -0.08
C SER A 208 -13.40 27.52 -1.15
N HIS A 209 -13.38 27.06 -2.42
CA HIS A 209 -14.05 27.74 -3.52
C HIS A 209 -15.58 27.80 -3.30
N GLN A 210 -16.20 26.66 -2.95
CA GLN A 210 -17.63 26.58 -2.67
C GLN A 210 -18.06 27.44 -1.46
N ASN A 211 -17.19 27.59 -0.47
CA ASN A 211 -17.40 28.46 0.70
C ASN A 211 -17.04 29.93 0.42
N LYS A 212 -16.80 30.30 -0.84
CA LYS A 212 -16.45 31.67 -1.28
C LYS A 212 -15.20 32.24 -0.60
N SER A 213 -14.32 31.36 -0.11
CA SER A 213 -13.05 31.72 0.49
C SER A 213 -11.97 31.75 -0.59
N THR A 214 -11.96 32.81 -1.41
CA THR A 214 -11.06 33.00 -2.56
C THR A 214 -9.59 32.74 -2.21
N ASP A 215 -9.11 33.32 -1.11
CA ASP A 215 -7.73 33.18 -0.64
C ASP A 215 -7.37 31.73 -0.34
N LYS A 216 -8.26 31.01 0.36
CA LYS A 216 -8.05 29.60 0.73
C LYS A 216 -8.14 28.69 -0.50
N ALA A 217 -9.04 28.99 -1.44
CA ALA A 217 -9.14 28.26 -2.69
C ALA A 217 -7.87 28.40 -3.53
N TYR A 218 -7.35 29.61 -3.64
CA TYR A 218 -6.05 29.89 -4.29
C TYR A 218 -4.90 29.19 -3.56
N LEU A 219 -4.82 29.34 -2.23
CA LEU A 219 -3.78 28.74 -1.39
C LEU A 219 -3.69 27.23 -1.60
N TRP A 220 -4.81 26.50 -1.46
CA TRP A 220 -4.80 25.04 -1.61
C TRP A 220 -4.52 24.60 -3.05
N ALA A 221 -4.99 25.33 -4.06
CA ALA A 221 -4.62 25.07 -5.45
C ALA A 221 -3.11 25.24 -5.67
N LYS A 222 -2.51 26.26 -5.05
CA LYS A 222 -1.06 26.50 -5.11
C LYS A 222 -0.28 25.43 -4.34
N VAL A 223 -0.73 25.01 -3.15
CA VAL A 223 -0.16 23.86 -2.42
C VAL A 223 -0.15 22.61 -3.32
N GLY A 224 -1.24 22.33 -4.02
CA GLY A 224 -1.30 21.22 -4.98
C GLY A 224 -0.25 21.35 -6.09
N SER A 225 -0.06 22.57 -6.63
CA SER A 225 1.00 22.85 -7.62
C SER A 225 2.40 22.56 -7.07
N GLU A 226 2.71 23.00 -5.85
CA GLU A 226 4.01 22.80 -5.22
C GLU A 226 4.28 21.33 -4.89
N LEU A 227 3.22 20.54 -4.64
CA LEU A 227 3.30 19.09 -4.47
C LEU A 227 3.38 18.31 -5.80
N GLY A 228 3.45 19.00 -6.95
CA GLY A 228 3.56 18.38 -8.27
C GLY A 228 2.26 17.76 -8.79
N MET A 229 1.11 18.13 -8.21
CA MET A 229 -0.20 17.66 -8.68
C MET A 229 -0.60 18.35 -9.99
N PRO A 230 -1.37 17.69 -10.88
CA PRO A 230 -1.85 18.29 -12.11
C PRO A 230 -2.95 19.32 -11.82
N VAL A 231 -2.57 20.55 -11.49
CA VAL A 231 -3.47 21.67 -11.21
C VAL A 231 -3.49 22.69 -12.35
N ALA A 232 -4.43 23.64 -12.30
CA ALA A 232 -4.49 24.74 -13.27
C ALA A 232 -3.20 25.57 -13.24
N SER A 233 -2.77 26.08 -14.40
CA SER A 233 -1.57 26.90 -14.49
C SER A 233 -1.69 28.20 -13.67
N GLN A 234 -0.56 28.76 -13.25
CA GLN A 234 -0.49 30.03 -12.47
C GLN A 234 -1.38 31.12 -13.12
N LYS A 235 -1.28 31.31 -14.44
CA LYS A 235 -2.11 32.28 -15.17
C LYS A 235 -3.60 32.02 -15.04
N LYS A 236 -4.03 30.75 -15.09
CA LYS A 236 -5.44 30.37 -14.89
C LYS A 236 -5.89 30.59 -13.45
N LEU A 237 -5.05 30.24 -12.47
CA LEU A 237 -5.35 30.48 -11.06
C LEU A 237 -5.51 31.97 -10.75
N ILE A 238 -4.64 32.83 -11.29
CA ILE A 238 -4.75 34.30 -11.15
C ILE A 238 -6.06 34.81 -11.76
N SER A 239 -6.46 34.27 -12.91
CA SER A 239 -7.72 34.66 -13.55
C SER A 239 -8.96 34.20 -12.78
N PHE A 240 -8.91 33.01 -12.15
CA PHE A 240 -10.03 32.48 -11.36
C PHE A 240 -10.15 33.14 -9.99
N TYR A 241 -9.04 33.60 -9.43
CA TYR A 241 -8.95 34.18 -8.10
C TYR A 241 -8.27 35.56 -8.16
N PRO A 242 -8.99 36.60 -8.68
CA PRO A 242 -8.44 37.94 -8.77
C PRO A 242 -8.20 38.52 -7.37
N MET A 243 -6.97 38.99 -7.13
CA MET A 243 -6.52 39.58 -5.87
C MET A 243 -5.31 40.49 -6.12
N PRO A 244 -5.02 41.44 -5.21
CA PRO A 244 -3.80 42.23 -5.22
C PRO A 244 -2.53 41.36 -5.29
N GLU A 245 -1.51 41.87 -5.96
CA GLU A 245 -0.27 41.12 -6.16
C GLU A 245 0.47 40.82 -4.85
N GLU A 246 0.47 41.75 -3.91
CA GLU A 246 1.07 41.56 -2.58
C GLU A 246 0.40 40.40 -1.81
N GLN A 247 -0.93 40.38 -1.79
CA GLN A 247 -1.70 39.30 -1.16
C GLN A 247 -1.40 37.95 -1.82
N ARG A 248 -1.30 37.93 -3.16
CA ARG A 248 -0.95 36.72 -3.90
C ARG A 248 0.44 36.19 -3.52
N GLN A 249 1.44 37.07 -3.43
CA GLN A 249 2.80 36.70 -3.05
C GLN A 249 2.89 36.15 -1.62
N GLN A 250 2.08 36.70 -0.70
CA GLN A 250 1.94 36.16 0.66
C GLN A 250 1.38 34.73 0.63
N LEU A 251 0.31 34.49 -0.15
CA LEU A 251 -0.28 33.16 -0.29
C LEU A 251 0.66 32.17 -1.01
N ASP A 252 1.42 32.59 -2.01
CA ASP A 252 2.42 31.76 -2.67
C ASP A 252 3.52 31.33 -1.69
N THR A 253 3.99 32.27 -0.86
CA THR A 253 4.96 31.99 0.20
C THR A 253 4.39 31.03 1.24
N GLN A 254 3.13 31.21 1.63
CA GLN A 254 2.44 30.32 2.56
C GLN A 254 2.25 28.92 1.97
N ALA A 255 1.85 28.82 0.70
CA ALA A 255 1.66 27.56 0.00
C ALA A 255 2.94 26.73 -0.03
N LYS A 256 4.07 27.36 -0.35
CA LYS A 256 5.39 26.71 -0.32
C LYS A 256 5.75 26.18 1.07
N LYS A 257 5.53 26.98 2.12
CA LYS A 257 5.78 26.55 3.51
C LYS A 257 4.88 25.37 3.90
N ILE A 258 3.62 25.38 3.47
CA ILE A 258 2.67 24.30 3.73
C ILE A 258 3.10 23.04 2.98
N SER A 259 3.43 23.11 1.68
CA SER A 259 3.81 21.94 0.90
C SER A 259 5.09 21.28 1.43
N GLU A 260 6.11 22.08 1.78
CA GLU A 260 7.33 21.58 2.42
C GLU A 260 7.01 20.89 3.76
N ALA A 261 6.15 21.49 4.59
CA ALA A 261 5.77 20.88 5.86
C ALA A 261 4.96 19.59 5.70
N ILE A 262 4.11 19.49 4.67
CA ILE A 262 3.39 18.25 4.33
C ILE A 262 4.39 17.17 3.90
N GLN A 263 5.32 17.50 3.00
CA GLN A 263 6.33 16.55 2.50
C GLN A 263 7.28 16.05 3.61
N ASP A 264 7.55 16.89 4.60
CA ASP A 264 8.38 16.54 5.76
C ASP A 264 7.61 15.88 6.91
N GLY A 265 6.28 15.73 6.80
CA GLY A 265 5.44 15.19 7.89
C GLY A 265 5.37 16.08 9.13
N ARG A 266 5.52 17.40 8.95
CA ARG A 266 5.51 18.43 10.01
C ARG A 266 4.33 19.39 9.88
N PHE A 267 3.44 19.16 8.92
CA PHE A 267 2.25 19.97 8.73
C PHE A 267 1.39 20.01 10.00
N LYS A 268 0.84 21.20 10.29
CA LYS A 268 -0.16 21.41 11.33
C LYS A 268 -1.29 22.23 10.74
N ALA A 269 -2.54 21.89 11.07
CA ALA A 269 -3.74 22.53 10.53
C ALA A 269 -3.73 24.07 10.68
N ARG A 270 -3.12 24.55 11.78
CA ARG A 270 -2.93 25.99 12.05
C ARG A 270 -2.07 26.74 11.03
N MET A 271 -1.25 26.04 10.25
CA MET A 271 -0.43 26.65 9.18
C MET A 271 -1.29 27.13 8.00
N ALA A 272 -2.50 26.61 7.88
CA ALA A 272 -3.45 26.89 6.80
C ALA A 272 -4.76 27.52 7.33
N ASN A 273 -4.69 28.25 8.44
CA ASN A 273 -5.84 28.94 9.03
C ASN A 273 -5.99 30.35 8.49
#